data_AF-A0A4P7DRG2-F1
#
_entry.id   AF-A0A4P7DRG2-F1
#
_cell.length_a   1.000
_cell.length_b   1.000
_cell.length_c   1.000
_cell.angle_alpha   90.00
_cell.angle_beta   90.00
_cell.angle_gamma   90.00
#
_symmetry.space_group_name_H-M   'P 1'
#
loop_
_entity.id
_entity.type
_entity.pdbx_description
1 polymer ?
#
loop_
_entity_poly.entity_id
_entity_poly.type
_entity_poly.pdbx_seq_one_letter_code
_entity_poly.pdbx_strand_id
1 'polypeptide(L)'
;MKNLMVSLVVFSSLFHLACEKDRNNKNISACALSMKHKFEKELVCTEKGTMESNLYEGIYNNQKVYFVDIMCPSCNTAALQFGYTCDDKKVMFEEFSKVKDVKQVYNSCTKEFME
;
A
#
# COMPACT_ATOMS: atom_id res chain seq x y z
N MET A 1 44.31 -44.23 -3.44
CA MET A 1 43.48 -43.16 -2.86
C MET A 1 42.52 -42.69 -3.94
N LYS A 2 41.22 -42.75 -3.66
CA LYS A 2 40.14 -42.69 -4.66
C LYS A 2 39.98 -41.28 -5.23
N ASN A 3 39.97 -41.18 -6.56
CA ASN A 3 39.69 -39.96 -7.31
C ASN A 3 38.18 -39.72 -7.42
N LEU A 4 37.83 -38.43 -7.53
CA LEU A 4 36.68 -37.85 -8.25
C LEU A 4 35.26 -38.36 -7.91
N MET A 5 34.47 -37.49 -7.26
CA MET A 5 33.42 -36.68 -7.93
C MET A 5 32.53 -36.03 -6.87
N VAL A 6 32.70 -34.73 -6.68
CA VAL A 6 31.80 -33.89 -5.88
C VAL A 6 30.60 -33.54 -6.77
N SER A 7 29.46 -34.22 -6.57
CA SER A 7 28.17 -33.78 -7.14
C SER A 7 27.56 -32.73 -6.22
N LEU A 8 27.67 -31.47 -6.63
CA LEU A 8 27.01 -30.33 -5.98
C LEU A 8 25.57 -30.23 -6.53
N VAL A 9 24.62 -30.90 -5.89
CA VAL A 9 23.19 -30.73 -6.20
C VAL A 9 22.66 -29.54 -5.41
N VAL A 10 22.67 -28.36 -6.04
CA VAL A 10 22.00 -27.17 -5.52
C VAL A 10 20.51 -27.31 -5.82
N PHE A 11 19.74 -27.83 -4.87
CA PHE A 11 18.28 -27.71 -4.87
C PHE A 11 17.95 -26.27 -4.46
N SER A 12 17.97 -25.37 -5.42
CA SER A 12 17.48 -24.01 -5.24
C SER A 12 15.98 -24.07 -4.97
N SER A 13 15.64 -23.61 -3.78
CA SER A 13 14.29 -23.43 -3.25
C SER A 13 13.42 -22.62 -4.21
N LEU A 14 12.52 -23.30 -4.93
CA LEU A 14 11.33 -22.70 -5.52
C LEU A 14 10.39 -22.31 -4.38
N PHE A 15 10.66 -21.17 -3.73
CA PHE A 15 9.62 -20.40 -3.07
C PHE A 15 8.70 -19.87 -4.17
N HIS A 16 7.73 -20.69 -4.57
CA HIS A 16 6.53 -20.20 -5.25
C HIS A 16 5.78 -19.34 -4.23
N LEU A 17 6.17 -18.08 -4.13
CA LEU A 17 5.25 -17.01 -3.78
C LEU A 17 4.12 -17.12 -4.80
N ALA A 18 3.03 -17.75 -4.38
CA ALA A 18 1.75 -17.66 -5.03
C ALA A 18 1.42 -16.16 -5.07
N CYS A 19 1.78 -15.54 -6.18
CA CYS A 19 1.32 -14.21 -6.54
C CYS A 19 -0.18 -14.39 -6.81
N GLU A 20 -0.98 -14.20 -5.77
CA GLU A 20 -2.43 -14.13 -5.87
C GLU A 20 -2.74 -12.91 -6.74
N LYS A 21 -2.88 -13.18 -8.04
CA LYS A 21 -3.15 -12.17 -9.05
C LYS A 21 -4.58 -11.70 -8.85
N ASP A 22 -4.73 -10.63 -8.06
CA ASP A 22 -5.99 -9.91 -7.89
C ASP A 22 -6.60 -9.62 -9.26
N ARG A 23 -7.69 -10.34 -9.55
CA ARG A 23 -8.49 -10.23 -10.76
C ARG A 23 -9.44 -9.05 -10.62
N ASN A 24 -8.94 -7.83 -10.78
CA ASN A 24 -9.77 -6.64 -11.06
C ASN A 24 -8.94 -5.50 -11.68
N ASN A 25 -8.02 -5.85 -12.60
CA ASN A 25 -7.06 -4.92 -13.18
C ASN A 25 -7.66 -4.10 -14.34
N LYS A 26 -8.57 -3.17 -14.02
CA LYS A 26 -8.84 -2.01 -14.87
C LYS A 26 -7.76 -0.99 -14.56
N ASN A 27 -6.86 -0.71 -15.52
CA ASN A 27 -5.90 0.41 -15.55
C ASN A 27 -5.38 0.95 -14.19
N ILE A 28 -4.97 0.07 -13.28
CA ILE A 28 -4.41 0.52 -11.99
C ILE A 28 -3.07 1.20 -12.26
N SER A 29 -2.86 2.41 -11.74
CA SER A 29 -1.59 3.09 -11.94
C SER A 29 -0.43 2.35 -11.26
N ALA A 30 0.74 2.32 -11.91
CA ALA A 30 1.95 1.72 -11.32
C ALA A 30 2.32 2.38 -9.98
N CYS A 31 2.04 3.68 -9.85
CA CYS A 31 2.23 4.42 -8.60
C CYS A 31 1.30 3.91 -7.49
N ALA A 32 0.00 3.74 -7.76
CA ALA A 32 -0.94 3.21 -6.77
C ALA A 32 -0.56 1.80 -6.30
N LEU A 33 -0.11 0.94 -7.21
CA LEU A 33 0.43 -0.39 -6.85
C LEU A 33 1.65 -0.28 -5.93
N SER A 34 2.59 0.60 -6.26
CA SER A 34 3.78 0.85 -5.45
C SER A 34 3.40 1.37 -4.05
N MET A 35 2.46 2.31 -3.97
CA MET A 35 2.02 2.88 -2.71
C MET A 35 1.22 1.88 -1.86
N LYS A 36 0.40 1.01 -2.47
CA LYS A 36 -0.25 -0.12 -1.77
C LYS A 36 0.79 -1.02 -1.12
N HIS A 37 1.86 -1.36 -1.86
CA HIS A 37 2.91 -2.21 -1.31
C HIS A 37 3.70 -1.50 -0.20
N LYS A 38 3.97 -0.20 -0.36
CA LYS A 38 4.65 0.59 0.66
C LYS A 38 3.90 0.64 1.99
N PHE A 39 2.58 0.76 1.93
CA PHE A 39 1.70 0.85 3.10
C PHE A 39 1.07 -0.48 3.50
N GLU A 40 1.56 -1.61 3.00
CA GLU A 40 0.91 -2.92 3.14
C GLU A 40 0.67 -3.33 4.60
N LYS A 41 1.52 -2.87 5.54
CA LYS A 41 1.37 -3.19 6.97
C LYS A 41 0.35 -2.30 7.67
N GLU A 42 0.12 -1.11 7.15
CA GLU A 42 -0.82 -0.12 7.66
C GLU A 42 -2.22 -0.31 7.07
N LEU A 43 -2.33 -0.97 5.91
CA LEU A 43 -3.58 -1.32 5.27
C LEU A 43 -4.23 -2.53 5.97
N VAL A 44 -5.19 -2.25 6.84
CA VAL A 44 -5.82 -3.24 7.72
C VAL A 44 -7.33 -3.14 7.61
N CYS A 45 -7.99 -4.29 7.54
CA CYS A 45 -9.44 -4.40 7.71
C CYS A 45 -9.72 -5.25 8.95
N THR A 46 -10.33 -4.66 9.97
CA THR A 46 -10.88 -5.46 11.09
C THR A 46 -12.40 -5.56 10.99
N GLU A 47 -13.06 -4.43 10.70
CA GLU A 47 -14.50 -4.38 10.48
C GLU A 47 -14.83 -3.37 9.38
N LYS A 48 -15.51 -3.83 8.33
CA LYS A 48 -15.83 -3.00 7.16
C LYS A 48 -16.72 -1.82 7.55
N GLY A 49 -16.30 -0.61 7.19
CA GLY A 49 -17.03 0.64 7.44
C GLY A 49 -16.97 1.16 8.88
N THR A 50 -16.28 0.45 9.77
CA THR A 50 -16.16 0.82 11.20
C THR A 50 -14.70 0.96 11.64
N MET A 51 -13.85 0.03 11.20
CA MET A 51 -12.44 -0.03 11.58
C MET A 51 -11.62 -0.61 10.42
N GLU A 52 -11.37 0.25 9.44
CA GLU A 52 -10.56 -0.05 8.27
C GLU A 52 -9.58 1.10 7.98
N SER A 53 -8.34 0.73 7.64
CA SER A 53 -7.29 1.63 7.20
C SER A 53 -7.08 1.42 5.71
N ASN A 54 -7.40 2.43 4.89
CA ASN A 54 -7.41 2.34 3.44
C ASN A 54 -6.33 3.25 2.83
N LEU A 55 -5.98 3.03 1.56
CA LEU A 55 -5.08 3.93 0.83
C LEU A 55 -5.89 5.07 0.21
N TYR A 56 -5.43 6.29 0.41
CA TYR A 56 -5.98 7.49 -0.20
C TYR A 56 -4.90 8.22 -0.99
N GLU A 57 -5.34 9.02 -1.96
CA GLU A 57 -4.54 10.07 -2.56
C GLU A 57 -5.21 11.42 -2.38
N GLY A 58 -4.41 12.48 -2.45
CA GLY A 58 -4.86 13.86 -2.47
C GLY A 58 -3.77 14.79 -3.01
N ILE A 59 -4.07 16.08 -3.06
CA ILE A 59 -3.15 17.13 -3.48
C ILE A 59 -2.71 17.94 -2.25
N TYR A 60 -1.41 18.00 -2.01
CA TYR A 60 -0.79 18.83 -0.97
C TYR A 60 0.34 19.65 -1.58
N ASN A 61 0.33 20.97 -1.38
CA ASN A 61 1.30 21.89 -1.99
C ASN A 61 1.52 21.66 -3.50
N ASN A 62 0.41 21.48 -4.25
CA ASN A 62 0.40 21.18 -5.69
C ASN A 62 1.08 19.85 -6.08
N GLN A 63 1.26 18.93 -5.14
CA GLN A 63 1.82 17.60 -5.39
C GLN A 63 0.79 16.53 -5.02
N LYS A 64 0.68 15.51 -5.88
CA LYS A 64 -0.06 14.30 -5.55
C LYS A 64 0.67 13.54 -4.46
N VAL A 65 -0.03 13.24 -3.37
CA VAL A 65 0.47 12.49 -2.22
C VAL A 65 -0.48 11.33 -1.91
N TYR A 66 0.10 10.23 -1.46
CA TYR A 66 -0.60 9.03 -1.00
C TYR A 66 -0.39 8.85 0.50
N PHE A 67 -1.44 8.47 1.19
CA PHE A 67 -1.44 8.29 2.64
C PHE A 67 -2.48 7.25 3.04
N VAL A 68 -2.31 6.67 4.22
CA VAL A 68 -3.29 5.75 4.80
C VAL A 68 -4.21 6.53 5.70
N ASP A 69 -5.52 6.39 5.56
CA ASP A 69 -6.48 6.99 6.50
C ASP A 69 -7.42 5.94 7.09
N ILE A 70 -7.81 6.17 8.35
CA ILE A 70 -8.61 5.25 9.14
C ILE A 70 -10.05 5.73 9.11
N MET A 71 -10.93 4.91 8.54
CA MET A 71 -12.37 5.10 8.68
C MET A 71 -12.80 4.56 10.05
N CYS A 72 -12.75 5.42 11.07
CA CYS A 72 -13.34 5.14 12.38
C CYS A 72 -13.94 6.42 12.98
N PRO A 73 -15.25 6.67 12.77
CA PRO A 73 -15.92 7.88 13.25
C PRO A 73 -15.82 8.12 14.76
N SER A 74 -15.65 7.05 15.54
CA SER A 74 -15.56 7.09 17.00
C SER A 74 -14.12 7.10 17.54
N CYS A 75 -13.14 6.81 16.68
CA CYS A 75 -11.75 6.83 17.06
C CYS A 75 -11.28 8.28 16.93
N ASN A 76 -11.08 8.99 18.03
CA ASN A 76 -10.43 10.31 18.04
C ASN A 76 -8.93 10.18 17.67
N THR A 77 -8.63 9.62 16.49
CA THR A 77 -7.27 9.40 16.00
C THR A 77 -6.66 10.74 15.61
N ALA A 78 -5.38 10.91 15.95
CA ALA A 78 -4.63 12.06 15.49
C ALA A 78 -4.63 12.08 13.95
N ALA A 79 -4.86 13.27 13.38
CA ALA A 79 -4.79 13.46 11.94
C ALA A 79 -3.42 13.03 11.42
N LEU A 80 -3.41 12.40 10.24
CA LEU A 80 -2.17 11.97 9.60
C LEU A 80 -1.26 13.16 9.31
N GLN A 81 0.01 12.98 9.60
CA GLN A 81 1.01 14.03 9.49
C GLN A 81 1.95 13.83 8.29
N PHE A 82 1.77 12.77 7.49
CA PHE A 82 2.60 12.54 6.32
C PHE A 82 1.94 11.66 5.26
N GLY A 83 2.50 11.75 4.05
CA GLY A 83 2.26 10.83 2.95
C GLY A 83 3.52 10.68 2.08
N TYR A 84 3.37 10.03 0.94
CA TYR A 84 4.45 9.84 -0.04
C TYR A 84 4.00 10.25 -1.45
N THR A 85 4.91 10.80 -2.23
CA THR A 85 4.69 10.99 -3.68
C THR A 85 5.01 9.68 -4.43
N CYS A 86 4.69 9.63 -5.72
CA CYS A 86 5.04 8.49 -6.58
C CYS A 86 6.54 8.23 -6.68
N ASP A 87 7.37 9.25 -6.48
CA ASP A 87 8.84 9.16 -6.48
C ASP A 87 9.39 8.74 -5.12
N ASP A 88 8.55 8.15 -4.27
CA ASP A 88 8.87 7.69 -2.94
C ASP A 88 9.29 8.77 -1.93
N LYS A 89 9.06 10.05 -2.27
CA LYS A 89 9.41 11.17 -1.40
C LYS A 89 8.39 11.30 -0.28
N LYS A 90 8.85 11.22 0.98
CA LYS A 90 8.03 11.54 2.15
C LYS A 90 7.68 13.03 2.17
N VAL A 91 6.41 13.33 2.37
CA VAL A 91 5.88 14.69 2.51
C VAL A 91 5.24 14.80 3.89
N MET A 92 5.75 15.71 4.71
CA MET A 92 5.12 16.04 5.99
C MET A 92 4.01 17.05 5.75
N PHE A 93 2.84 16.80 6.34
CA PHE A 93 1.72 17.74 6.32
C PHE A 93 1.82 18.65 7.54
N GLU A 94 1.81 19.96 7.31
CA GLU A 94 1.68 20.94 8.40
C GLU A 94 0.31 20.79 9.06
N GLU A 95 -0.72 20.67 8.23
CA GLU A 95 -2.09 20.43 8.62
C GLU A 95 -2.74 19.54 7.56
N PHE A 96 -3.40 18.45 7.98
CA PHE A 96 -4.08 17.55 7.05
C PHE A 96 -5.24 18.24 6.29
N SER A 97 -5.85 19.26 6.89
CA SER A 97 -6.90 20.10 6.27
C SER A 97 -6.47 20.77 4.95
N LYS A 98 -5.15 20.91 4.73
CA LYS A 98 -4.58 21.47 3.51
C LYS A 98 -4.47 20.45 2.38
N VAL A 99 -4.62 19.15 2.66
CA VAL A 99 -4.72 18.11 1.62
C VAL A 99 -6.09 18.24 0.95
N LYS A 100 -6.09 18.44 -0.37
CA LYS A 100 -7.30 18.65 -1.19
C LYS A 100 -7.56 17.43 -2.07
N ASP A 101 -8.77 17.36 -2.62
CA ASP A 101 -9.19 16.33 -3.58
C ASP A 101 -8.94 14.91 -3.08
N VAL A 102 -9.18 14.69 -1.78
CA VAL A 102 -8.95 13.40 -1.13
C VAL A 102 -9.89 12.36 -1.72
N LYS A 103 -9.32 11.28 -2.25
CA LYS A 103 -10.05 10.13 -2.75
C LYS A 103 -9.38 8.84 -2.33
N GLN A 104 -10.20 7.84 -2.05
CA GLN A 104 -9.71 6.51 -1.73
C GLN A 104 -9.27 5.79 -3.01
N VAL A 105 -8.07 5.23 -2.97
CA VAL A 105 -7.40 4.53 -4.07
C VAL A 105 -7.53 3.02 -3.92
N TYR A 106 -7.43 2.51 -2.69
CA TYR A 106 -7.53 1.08 -2.40
C TYR A 106 -8.34 0.86 -1.12
N ASN A 107 -9.25 -0.12 -1.15
CA ASN A 107 -10.02 -0.55 0.01
C ASN A 107 -9.43 -1.85 0.58
N SER A 108 -8.99 -1.81 1.83
CA SER A 108 -8.34 -2.93 2.51
C SER A 108 -9.32 -4.06 2.87
N CYS A 109 -10.61 -3.76 3.00
CA CYS A 109 -11.63 -4.76 3.28
C CYS A 109 -12.09 -5.50 2.03
N THR A 110 -12.31 -4.80 0.91
CA THR A 110 -12.69 -5.45 -0.36
C THR A 110 -11.49 -5.92 -1.17
N LYS A 111 -10.29 -5.45 -0.83
CA LYS A 111 -9.03 -5.66 -1.57
C LYS A 111 -9.07 -5.12 -3.00
N GLU A 112 -9.84 -4.07 -3.25
CA GLU A 112 -10.05 -3.51 -4.59
C GLU A 112 -9.45 -2.11 -4.73
N PHE A 113 -8.93 -1.83 -5.91
CA PHE A 113 -8.61 -0.47 -6.36
C PHE A 113 -9.87 0.22 -6.86
N MET A 114 -9.97 1.54 -6.63
CA MET A 114 -11.14 2.35 -6.99
C MET A 114 -10.85 3.40 -8.07
N GLU A 115 -9.70 3.27 -8.76
CA GLU A 115 -9.28 4.14 -9.86
C GLU A 115 -10.06 3.93 -11.16
#